data_AF-A0A9D9QUJ9-F1
#
_entry.id   AF-A0A9D9QUJ9-F1
#
_cell.length_a   1.000
_cell.length_b   1.000
_cell.length_c   1.000
_cell.angle_alpha   90.00
_cell.angle_beta   90.00
_cell.angle_gamma   90.00
#
_symmetry.space_group_name_H-M   'P 1'
#
loop_
_entity.id
_entity.type
_entity.pdbx_description
1 polymer ?
#
loop_
_entity_poly.entity_id
_entity_poly.type
_entity_poly.pdbx_seq_one_letter_code
_entity_poly.pdbx_strand_id
1 'polypeptide(L)'
;MKALNKETAVKVQRPERIIQFGEGNFLRAFVDWIVYNMNEKTDFNSSVVVVQPIDKGMVDMLNAQDNLYHVNLQGLDKGEVVNSLTMIDVISRSLNPYSQNA
;
A
#
# COMPACT_ATOMS: atom_id res chain seq x y z
N MET A 1 -5.54 -8.42 -16.90
CA MET A 1 -4.42 -8.36 -15.93
C MET A 1 -4.38 -9.67 -15.16
N LYS A 2 -3.21 -10.15 -14.76
CA LYS A 2 -3.09 -11.29 -13.83
C LYS A 2 -3.54 -10.84 -12.43
N ALA A 3 -3.94 -11.78 -11.57
CA ALA A 3 -4.17 -11.47 -10.15
C ALA A 3 -2.88 -10.89 -9.56
N LEU A 4 -2.99 -9.85 -8.72
CA LEU A 4 -1.83 -9.21 -8.10
C LEU A 4 -1.60 -9.83 -6.72
N ASN A 5 -0.49 -10.54 -6.59
CA ASN A 5 -0.05 -11.22 -5.38
C ASN A 5 1.47 -11.49 -5.50
N LYS A 6 2.09 -12.06 -4.47
CA LYS A 6 3.54 -12.32 -4.45
C LYS A 6 4.02 -13.40 -5.44
N GLU A 7 3.10 -14.19 -6.02
CA GLU A 7 3.42 -15.20 -7.03
C GLU A 7 3.56 -14.55 -8.42
N THR A 8 2.85 -13.45 -8.64
CA THR A 8 2.80 -12.73 -9.92
C THR A 8 3.58 -11.42 -9.91
N ALA A 9 3.98 -10.94 -8.73
CA ALA A 9 4.73 -9.71 -8.53
C ALA A 9 5.75 -9.86 -7.38
N VAL A 10 6.88 -9.13 -7.49
CA VAL A 10 7.89 -9.10 -6.43
C VAL A 10 7.41 -8.19 -5.30
N LYS A 11 7.44 -8.70 -4.06
CA LYS A 11 7.22 -7.91 -2.84
C LYS A 11 8.52 -7.83 -2.06
N VAL A 12 9.07 -6.63 -1.92
CA VAL A 12 10.30 -6.43 -1.14
C VAL A 12 9.96 -6.41 0.35
N GLN A 13 10.66 -7.22 1.14
CA GLN A 13 10.54 -7.17 2.59
C GLN A 13 11.42 -6.06 3.15
N ARG A 14 10.82 -5.16 3.94
CA ARG A 14 11.50 -4.07 4.65
C ARG A 14 11.10 -4.08 6.13
N PRO A 15 11.92 -3.53 7.04
CA PRO A 15 11.57 -3.41 8.45
C PRO A 15 10.27 -2.62 8.67
N GLU A 16 9.37 -3.13 9.52
CA GLU A 16 8.18 -2.40 9.96
C GLU A 16 8.61 -1.21 10.85
N ARG A 17 8.36 0.02 10.40
CA ARG A 17 8.72 1.24 11.14
C ARG A 17 7.56 2.24 11.28
N ILE A 18 6.45 1.95 10.60
CA ILE A 18 5.26 2.81 10.55
C ILE A 18 4.05 1.97 10.89
N ILE A 19 3.22 2.45 11.81
CA ILE A 19 1.87 1.93 12.05
C ILE A 19 0.86 2.96 11.56
N GLN A 20 -0.04 2.52 10.70
CA GLN A 20 -1.07 3.36 10.09
C GLN A 20 -2.45 2.87 10.55
N PHE A 21 -3.25 3.78 11.10
CA PHE A 21 -4.66 3.53 11.38
C PHE A 21 -5.50 4.03 10.21
N GLY A 22 -6.16 3.10 9.53
CA GLY A 22 -6.90 3.38 8.29
C GLY A 22 -6.24 2.77 7.05
N GLU A 23 -7.06 2.11 6.24
CA GLU A 23 -6.68 1.41 5.01
C GLU A 23 -7.29 2.04 3.75
N GLY A 24 -7.87 3.23 3.91
CA GLY A 24 -8.61 3.92 2.85
C GLY A 24 -7.73 4.41 1.70
N ASN A 25 -8.39 4.76 0.58
CA ASN A 25 -7.72 5.18 -0.64
C ASN A 25 -6.78 6.38 -0.46
N PHE A 26 -7.14 7.35 0.39
CA PHE A 26 -6.29 8.52 0.62
C PHE A 26 -4.92 8.13 1.19
N LEU A 27 -4.88 7.34 2.26
CA LEU A 27 -3.62 6.92 2.87
C LEU A 27 -2.80 6.07 1.90
N ARG A 28 -3.45 5.15 1.17
CA ARG A 28 -2.79 4.31 0.16
C ARG A 28 -2.22 5.08 -1.04
N ALA A 29 -2.94 6.09 -1.51
CA ALA A 29 -2.54 6.87 -2.69
C ALA A 29 -1.65 8.07 -2.36
N PHE A 30 -1.59 8.49 -1.10
CA PHE A 30 -0.84 9.67 -0.67
C PHE A 30 0.31 9.29 0.28
N VAL A 31 0.00 8.79 1.49
CA VAL A 31 1.00 8.51 2.52
C VAL A 31 1.89 7.33 2.13
N ASP A 32 1.29 6.20 1.79
CA ASP A 32 2.03 5.00 1.39
C ASP A 32 2.81 5.24 0.10
N TRP A 33 2.29 6.07 -0.82
CA TRP A 33 3.01 6.49 -2.02
C TRP A 33 4.25 7.33 -1.71
N ILE A 34 4.21 8.20 -0.69
CA ILE A 34 5.38 8.94 -0.20
C ILE A 34 6.42 7.95 0.36
N VAL A 35 5.99 7.00 1.20
CA VAL A 35 6.89 5.97 1.77
C VAL A 35 7.54 5.15 0.67
N TYR A 36 6.78 4.74 -0.36
CA TYR A 36 7.30 4.07 -1.53
C TYR A 36 8.39 4.93 -2.22
N ASN A 37 8.09 6.18 -2.53
CA ASN A 37 9.06 7.07 -3.17
C ASN A 37 10.33 7.28 -2.33
N MET A 38 10.21 7.33 -1.00
CA MET A 38 11.36 7.43 -0.12
C MET A 38 12.21 6.15 -0.16
N ASN A 39 11.59 4.96 -0.16
CA ASN A 39 12.31 3.70 -0.33
C ASN A 39 13.02 3.60 -1.69
N GLU A 40 12.42 4.14 -2.76
CA GLU A 40 12.99 4.09 -4.12
C GLU A 40 14.11 5.13 -4.34
N LYS A 41 14.04 6.30 -3.68
CA LYS A 41 14.93 7.44 -3.94
C LYS A 41 15.98 7.66 -2.86
N THR A 42 15.82 7.04 -1.68
CA THR A 42 16.71 7.19 -0.53
C THR A 42 16.88 5.86 0.21
N ASP A 43 17.62 5.83 1.33
CA ASP A 43 17.83 4.62 2.13
C ASP A 43 16.72 4.32 3.16
N PHE A 44 15.53 4.95 3.02
CA PHE A 44 14.50 4.95 4.06
C PHE A 44 14.10 3.55 4.56
N ASN A 45 14.14 2.54 3.66
CA ASN A 45 14.02 1.11 3.94
C ASN A 45 12.98 0.78 5.03
N SER A 46 11.72 1.14 4.76
CA SER A 46 10.65 1.03 5.75
C SER A 46 9.38 0.42 5.15
N SER A 47 8.70 -0.37 5.97
CA SER A 47 7.36 -0.90 5.70
C SER A 47 6.33 -0.33 6.68
N VAL A 48 5.08 -0.34 6.21
CA VAL A 48 3.88 0.10 6.92
C VAL A 48 3.10 -1.12 7.41
N VAL A 49 2.65 -1.09 8.66
CA VAL A 49 1.62 -1.98 9.20
C VAL A 49 0.32 -1.21 9.21
N VAL A 50 -0.70 -1.75 8.53
CA VAL A 50 -2.02 -1.11 8.49
C VAL A 50 -2.94 -1.75 9.52
N VAL A 51 -3.69 -0.92 10.25
CA VAL A 51 -4.70 -1.36 11.22
C VAL A 51 -6.06 -0.83 10.78
N GLN A 52 -7.03 -1.72 10.64
CA GLN A 52 -8.41 -1.38 10.33
C GLN A 52 -9.05 -0.63 11.52
N PRO A 53 -9.60 0.58 11.33
CA PRO A 53 -10.17 1.38 12.41
C PRO A 53 -11.67 1.14 12.64
N ILE A 54 -12.33 0.34 11.79
CA ILE A 54 -13.77 0.04 11.84
C ILE A 54 -14.03 -1.45 11.60
N ASP A 55 -15.18 -1.97 12.05
CA ASP A 55 -15.51 -3.40 11.96
C ASP A 55 -15.56 -3.92 10.50
N LYS A 56 -16.19 -3.16 9.61
CA LYS A 56 -16.37 -3.51 8.19
C LYS A 56 -15.45 -2.69 7.28
N GLY A 57 -14.15 -2.96 7.36
CA GLY A 57 -13.15 -2.34 6.49
C GLY A 57 -12.68 -3.23 5.33
N MET A 58 -11.51 -2.89 4.77
CA MET A 58 -10.98 -3.49 3.54
C MET A 58 -9.73 -4.34 3.75
N VAL A 59 -9.35 -4.65 5.00
CA VAL A 59 -8.10 -5.36 5.30
C VAL A 59 -8.05 -6.76 4.66
N ASP A 60 -9.17 -7.48 4.62
CA ASP A 60 -9.22 -8.80 4.00
C ASP A 60 -8.95 -8.74 2.49
N MET A 61 -9.44 -7.70 1.81
CA MET A 61 -9.16 -7.45 0.39
C MET A 61 -7.67 -7.15 0.16
N LEU A 62 -7.06 -6.35 1.03
CA LEU A 62 -5.62 -6.07 0.97
C LEU A 62 -4.80 -7.35 1.18
N ASN A 63 -5.14 -8.13 2.20
CA ASN A 63 -4.44 -9.38 2.51
C ASN A 63 -4.55 -10.41 1.39
N ALA A 64 -5.70 -10.49 0.69
CA ALA A 64 -5.89 -11.36 -0.47
C ALA A 64 -4.94 -11.03 -1.65
N GLN A 65 -4.40 -9.80 -1.70
CA GLN A 65 -3.41 -9.36 -2.69
C GLN A 65 -1.98 -9.32 -2.13
N ASP A 66 -1.70 -10.04 -1.03
CA ASP A 66 -0.44 -9.94 -0.28
C ASP A 66 -0.08 -8.49 0.08
N ASN A 67 -1.08 -7.63 0.29
CA ASN A 67 -0.94 -6.19 0.54
C ASN A 67 -0.28 -5.39 -0.59
N LEU A 68 -0.29 -5.93 -1.81
CA LEU A 68 0.12 -5.23 -3.03
C LEU A 68 -1.07 -4.52 -3.66
N TYR A 69 -0.83 -3.34 -4.23
CA TYR A 69 -1.82 -2.59 -4.99
C TYR A 69 -1.14 -1.66 -5.99
N HIS A 70 -1.91 -1.05 -6.87
CA HIS A 70 -1.40 -0.03 -7.78
C HIS A 70 -1.95 1.34 -7.38
N VAL A 71 -1.08 2.35 -7.45
CA VAL A 71 -1.49 3.75 -7.49
C VAL A 71 -1.51 4.19 -8.94
N ASN A 72 -2.64 4.74 -9.35
CA ASN A 72 -2.80 5.35 -10.66
C ASN A 72 -2.70 6.87 -10.53
N LEU A 73 -1.59 7.44 -10.99
CA LEU A 73 -1.38 8.88 -11.03
C LEU A 73 -1.85 9.40 -12.40
N GLN A 74 -2.95 10.17 -12.38
CA GLN A 74 -3.52 10.81 -13.56
C GLN A 74 -3.64 12.31 -13.36
N GLY A 75 -3.36 13.09 -14.41
CA GLY A 75 -3.48 14.54 -14.36
C GLY A 75 -2.86 15.23 -15.57
N LEU A 76 -2.59 16.53 -15.40
CA LEU A 76 -1.85 17.35 -16.35
C LEU A 76 -0.55 17.80 -15.69
N ASP A 77 0.59 17.49 -16.29
CA ASP A 77 1.90 17.98 -15.88
C ASP A 77 2.52 18.80 -17.02
N LYS A 78 2.77 20.09 -16.77
CA LYS A 78 3.29 21.05 -17.76
C LYS A 78 2.50 21.08 -19.09
N GLY A 79 1.19 20.84 -19.01
CA GLY A 79 0.29 20.83 -20.17
C GLY A 79 0.14 19.47 -20.85
N GLU A 80 0.94 18.47 -20.46
CA GLU A 80 0.86 17.11 -20.99
C GLU A 80 0.01 16.21 -20.08
N VAL A 81 -0.80 15.35 -20.70
CA VAL A 81 -1.59 14.36 -19.96
C VAL A 81 -0.65 13.30 -19.40
N VAL A 82 -0.68 13.12 -18.08
CA VAL A 82 0.01 12.04 -17.39
C VAL A 82 -0.99 10.98 -16.95
N ASN A 83 -0.63 9.71 -17.14
CA ASN A 83 -1.36 8.54 -16.67
C ASN A 83 -0.34 7.42 -16.42
N SER A 84 -0.03 7.16 -15.15
CA SER A 84 0.99 6.19 -14.77
C SER A 84 0.51 5.27 -13.65
N LEU A 85 0.80 3.98 -13.79
CA LEU A 85 0.50 2.97 -12.79
C LEU A 85 1.79 2.57 -12.09
N THR A 86 1.83 2.77 -10.78
CA THR A 86 2.94 2.35 -9.92
C THR A 86 2.46 1.25 -8.99
N MET A 87 3.14 0.11 -8.98
CA MET A 87 2.87 -0.94 -8.01
C MET A 87 3.49 -0.55 -6.66
N ILE A 88 2.69 -0.54 -5.60
CA ILE A 88 3.11 -0.21 -4.24
C ILE A 88 3.23 -1.50 -3.44
N ASP A 89 4.36 -1.65 -2.76
CA ASP A 89 4.72 -2.85 -2.00
C ASP A 89 5.12 -2.56 -0.53
N VAL A 90 4.82 -1.36 -0.04
CA VAL A 90 5.30 -0.92 1.28
C VAL A 90 4.49 -1.46 2.45
N ILE A 91 3.25 -1.91 2.23
CA ILE A 91 2.43 -2.51 3.29
C ILE A 91 2.92 -3.94 3.55
N SER A 92 3.50 -4.14 4.73
CA SER A 92 3.99 -5.43 5.20
C SER A 92 2.83 -6.40 5.47
N ARG A 93 1.89 -5.95 6.31
CA ARG A 93 0.68 -6.68 6.73
C ARG A 93 -0.44 -5.69 7.08
N SER A 94 -1.67 -6.18 6.97
CA SER A 94 -2.87 -5.46 7.38
C SER A 94 -3.60 -6.25 8.46
N LEU A 95 -3.95 -5.56 9.55
CA LEU A 95 -4.53 -6.13 10.76
C LEU A 95 -6.01 -5.73 10.89
N ASN A 96 -6.86 -6.71 11.18
CA ASN A 96 -8.25 -6.49 11.52
C ASN A 96 -8.44 -6.77 13.03
N PRO A 97 -8.41 -5.75 13.88
CA PRO A 97 -8.52 -5.94 15.33
C PRO A 97 -9.88 -6.50 15.77
N TYR A 98 -10.92 -6.39 14.94
CA TYR A 98 -12.28 -6.86 15.25
C TYR A 98 -12.44 -8.38 15.07
N SER A 99 -11.57 -9.03 14.27
CA SER A 99 -11.58 -10.48 14.08
C SER A 99 -10.34 -11.19 14.63
N GLN A 100 -9.23 -10.46 14.85
CA GLN A 100 -7.94 -11.04 15.26
C GLN A 100 -7.64 -10.88 16.76
N ASN A 101 -8.43 -10.08 17.49
CA ASN A 101 -8.31 -9.89 18.94
C ASN A 101 -9.66 -10.09 19.67
N ALA A 102 -10.59 -10.84 19.06
CA ALA A 102 -11.86 -11.19 19.67
C ALA A 102 -11.73 -12.41 20.61
#